data_AF-A0AAD7LXD0-F1
#
_entry.id   AF-A0AAD7LXD0-F1
#
_cell.length_a   1.000
_cell.length_b   1.000
_cell.length_c   1.000
_cell.angle_alpha   90.00
_cell.angle_beta   90.00
_cell.angle_gamma   90.00
#
_symmetry.space_group_name_H-M   'P 1'
#
loop_
_entity.id
_entity.type
_entity.pdbx_description
1 polymer ?
#
loop_
_entity_poly.entity_id
_entity_poly.type
_entity_poly.pdbx_seq_one_letter_code
_entity_poly.pdbx_strand_id
1 'polypeptide(L)'
;MHVNCKQRNLIYCTKDWYRICESCKASDSQWALQTKAILDRLQLVLAERSQYHHKKIQPSVQYLGNFLGVQKLAIDTFTEELIRVGSSAILSILINHFDPILRKATNLGCWQVISPEEVSGFVTSVNELSTIQNKVYRKPTIIVAKRIAGDEEIPEGVVAVLTTDTPDVLSHVSIRARNNKVCFATCFDQNVFMDLSGKEGKAISIRLLPTNLMIRLVQNLPILKF
;
A
#
# COMPACT_ATOMS: atom_id res chain seq x y z
N MET A 1 -26.90 -7.89 -5.60
CA MET A 1 -26.55 -8.43 -4.25
C MET A 1 -25.16 -8.04 -3.71
N HIS A 2 -24.32 -7.29 -4.46
CA HIS A 2 -22.92 -6.98 -4.07
C HIS A 2 -22.69 -5.62 -3.36
N VAL A 3 -23.72 -4.78 -3.22
CA VAL A 3 -23.58 -3.43 -2.63
C VAL A 3 -23.68 -3.44 -1.09
N ASN A 4 -24.36 -4.44 -0.49
CA ASN A 4 -24.65 -4.44 0.95
C ASN A 4 -23.49 -4.86 1.86
N CYS A 5 -22.47 -5.59 1.40
CA CYS A 5 -21.37 -6.03 2.28
C CYS A 5 -20.39 -4.89 2.60
N LYS A 6 -20.12 -4.00 1.63
CA LYS A 6 -19.08 -2.97 1.75
C LYS A 6 -19.49 -1.77 2.62
N GLN A 7 -20.75 -1.35 2.56
CA GLN A 7 -21.29 -0.31 3.46
C GLN A 7 -21.37 -0.78 4.91
N ARG A 8 -21.60 -2.08 5.14
CA ARG A 8 -21.63 -2.66 6.49
C ARG A 8 -20.30 -2.52 7.22
N ASN A 9 -19.17 -2.69 6.54
CA ASN A 9 -17.86 -2.55 7.18
C ASN A 9 -17.60 -1.14 7.72
N LEU A 10 -17.98 -0.10 6.96
CA LEU A 10 -17.85 1.28 7.43
C LEU A 10 -18.74 1.55 8.64
N ILE A 11 -19.99 1.05 8.63
CA ILE A 11 -20.92 1.18 9.76
C ILE A 11 -20.35 0.51 11.02
N TYR A 12 -19.79 -0.70 10.89
CA TYR A 12 -19.14 -1.38 12.02
C TYR A 12 -17.93 -0.59 12.52
N CYS A 13 -17.04 -0.12 11.64
CA CYS A 13 -15.91 0.71 12.02
C CYS A 13 -16.34 1.98 12.75
N THR A 14 -17.39 2.67 12.28
CA THR A 14 -17.93 3.86 12.95
C THR A 14 -18.49 3.52 14.33
N LYS A 15 -19.27 2.44 14.45
CA LYS A 15 -19.82 2.01 15.74
C LYS A 15 -18.73 1.66 16.74
N ASP A 16 -17.73 0.90 16.30
CA ASP A 16 -16.61 0.50 17.15
C ASP A 16 -15.74 1.71 17.51
N TRP A 17 -15.59 2.68 16.60
CA TRP A 17 -14.88 3.94 16.86
C TRP A 17 -15.51 4.71 18.01
N TYR A 18 -16.84 4.92 17.98
CA TYR A 18 -17.54 5.60 19.07
C TYR A 18 -17.36 4.90 20.43
N ARG A 19 -17.45 3.56 20.46
CA ARG A 19 -17.23 2.77 21.67
C ARG A 19 -15.82 2.93 22.24
N ILE A 20 -14.82 2.97 21.38
CA ILE A 20 -13.42 3.17 21.78
C ILE A 20 -13.21 4.60 22.29
N CYS A 21 -13.82 5.61 21.67
CA CYS A 21 -13.75 6.99 22.14
C CYS A 21 -14.32 7.15 23.57
N GLU A 22 -15.44 6.48 23.86
CA GLU A 22 -16.08 6.50 25.19
C GLU A 22 -15.24 5.79 26.28
N SER A 23 -14.41 4.82 25.87
CA SER A 23 -13.56 4.03 26.77
C SER A 23 -12.10 4.51 26.81
N CYS A 24 -11.81 5.69 26.25
CA CYS A 24 -10.46 6.25 26.20
C CYS A 24 -9.87 6.46 27.59
N LYS A 25 -8.82 5.69 27.89
CA LYS A 25 -8.01 5.83 29.10
C LYS A 25 -6.56 6.06 28.67
N ALA A 26 -5.91 7.04 29.29
CA ALA A 26 -4.50 7.30 29.04
C ALA A 26 -3.65 6.06 29.37
N SER A 27 -2.69 5.72 28.49
CA SER A 27 -1.74 4.61 28.65
C SER A 27 -2.34 3.20 28.68
N ASP A 28 -3.54 2.98 28.16
CA ASP A 28 -4.10 1.64 28.02
C ASP A 28 -3.64 0.96 26.71
N SER A 29 -2.74 -0.01 26.84
CA SER A 29 -2.23 -0.81 25.71
C SER A 29 -3.35 -1.57 24.96
N GLN A 30 -4.40 -1.99 25.67
CA GLN A 30 -5.53 -2.68 25.10
C GLN A 30 -6.38 -1.73 24.26
N TRP A 31 -6.59 -0.52 24.76
CA TRP A 31 -7.25 0.55 23.99
C TRP A 31 -6.48 0.84 22.71
N ALA A 32 -5.15 0.99 22.78
CA ALA A 32 -4.33 1.27 21.62
C ALA A 32 -4.40 0.14 20.55
N LEU A 33 -4.39 -1.13 20.99
CA LEU A 33 -4.57 -2.29 20.11
C LEU A 33 -5.96 -2.30 19.44
N GLN A 34 -7.01 -2.02 20.19
CA GLN A 34 -8.37 -1.96 19.65
C GLN A 34 -8.52 -0.80 18.66
N THR A 35 -8.00 0.39 18.99
CA THR A 35 -7.99 1.55 18.09
C THR A 35 -7.25 1.21 16.80
N LYS A 36 -6.08 0.58 16.89
CA LYS A 36 -5.31 0.13 15.72
C LYS A 36 -6.12 -0.82 14.85
N ALA A 37 -6.79 -1.82 15.44
CA ALA A 37 -7.59 -2.78 14.69
C ALA A 37 -8.73 -2.10 13.91
N ILE A 38 -9.36 -1.05 14.47
CA ILE A 38 -10.35 -0.25 13.75
C ILE A 38 -9.70 0.51 12.59
N LEU A 39 -8.54 1.15 12.82
CA LEU A 39 -7.85 1.90 11.78
C LEU A 39 -7.40 0.98 10.63
N ASP A 40 -6.88 -0.21 10.94
CA ASP A 40 -6.52 -1.22 9.93
C ASP A 40 -7.72 -1.64 9.09
N ARG A 41 -8.86 -1.88 9.75
CA ARG A 41 -10.09 -2.21 9.03
C ARG A 41 -10.57 -1.06 8.15
N LEU A 42 -10.43 0.19 8.59
CA LEU A 42 -10.74 1.36 7.76
C LEU A 42 -9.81 1.46 6.56
N GLN A 43 -8.51 1.22 6.72
CA GLN A 43 -7.56 1.18 5.59
C GLN A 43 -7.96 0.13 4.55
N LEU A 44 -8.33 -1.07 4.98
CA LEU A 44 -8.82 -2.13 4.09
C LEU A 44 -10.08 -1.69 3.33
N VAL A 45 -11.05 -1.08 4.01
CA VAL A 45 -12.27 -0.55 3.36
C VAL A 45 -11.94 0.53 2.32
N LEU A 46 -11.01 1.44 2.63
CA LEU A 46 -10.57 2.48 1.69
C LEU A 46 -9.87 1.86 0.47
N ALA A 47 -8.96 0.91 0.68
CA ALA A 47 -8.25 0.21 -0.38
C ALA A 47 -9.21 -0.58 -1.30
N GLU A 48 -10.14 -1.34 -0.74
CA GLU A 48 -11.14 -2.09 -1.50
C GLU A 48 -12.07 -1.18 -2.30
N ARG A 49 -12.42 -0.02 -1.75
CA ARG A 49 -13.27 0.96 -2.42
C ARG A 49 -12.52 1.62 -3.57
N SER A 50 -11.26 1.99 -3.37
CA SER A 50 -10.35 2.49 -4.42
C SER A 50 -10.28 1.49 -5.59
N GLN A 51 -9.96 0.23 -5.33
CA GLN A 51 -9.91 -0.81 -6.37
C GLN A 51 -11.26 -1.02 -7.07
N TYR A 52 -12.37 -0.97 -6.34
CA TYR A 52 -13.70 -1.09 -6.92
C TYR A 52 -14.02 0.07 -7.88
N HIS A 53 -13.71 1.30 -7.50
CA HIS A 53 -13.89 2.46 -8.38
C HIS A 53 -13.00 2.36 -9.61
N HIS A 54 -11.72 2.01 -9.43
CA HIS A 54 -10.79 1.80 -10.54
C HIS A 54 -11.33 0.76 -11.53
N LYS A 55 -11.72 -0.43 -11.06
CA LYS A 55 -12.27 -1.50 -11.91
C LYS A 55 -13.57 -1.11 -12.63
N LYS A 56 -14.39 -0.24 -12.04
CA LYS A 56 -15.70 0.15 -12.58
C LYS A 56 -15.63 1.34 -13.54
N ILE A 57 -14.73 2.29 -13.29
CA ILE A 57 -14.71 3.61 -13.95
C ILE A 57 -13.59 3.68 -14.98
N GLN A 58 -12.39 3.19 -14.66
CA GLN A 58 -11.22 3.31 -15.52
C GLN A 58 -11.43 2.75 -16.95
N PRO A 59 -12.13 1.61 -17.17
CA PRO A 59 -12.35 1.11 -18.53
C PRO A 59 -13.15 2.07 -19.42
N SER A 60 -14.16 2.75 -18.87
CA SER A 60 -14.95 3.75 -19.61
C SER A 60 -14.13 5.00 -19.90
N VAL A 61 -13.28 5.40 -18.95
CA VAL A 61 -12.36 6.54 -19.12
C VAL A 61 -11.35 6.25 -20.22
N GLN A 62 -10.77 5.04 -20.24
CA GLN A 62 -9.86 4.61 -21.30
C GLN A 62 -10.56 4.59 -22.65
N TYR A 63 -11.76 4.03 -22.73
CA TYR A 63 -12.52 3.99 -23.98
C TYR A 63 -12.82 5.39 -24.52
N LEU A 64 -13.45 6.25 -23.71
CA LEU A 64 -13.84 7.60 -24.14
C LEU A 64 -12.64 8.51 -24.35
N GLY A 65 -11.66 8.47 -23.46
CA GLY A 65 -10.45 9.29 -23.55
C GLY A 65 -9.66 9.01 -24.82
N ASN A 66 -9.47 7.73 -25.17
CA ASN A 66 -8.82 7.34 -26.40
C ASN A 66 -9.63 7.77 -27.63
N PHE A 67 -10.95 7.59 -27.61
CA PHE A 67 -11.83 7.99 -28.71
C PHE A 67 -11.82 9.51 -28.95
N LEU A 68 -11.74 10.30 -27.88
CA LEU A 68 -11.75 11.76 -27.93
C LEU A 68 -10.35 12.39 -28.09
N GLY A 69 -9.29 11.57 -28.19
CA GLY A 69 -7.92 12.07 -28.33
C GLY A 69 -7.38 12.79 -27.08
N VAL A 70 -7.87 12.44 -25.89
CA VAL A 70 -7.40 12.98 -24.62
C VAL A 70 -5.95 12.52 -24.36
N GLN A 71 -5.14 13.37 -23.72
CA GLN A 71 -3.77 13.02 -23.36
C GLN A 71 -3.73 11.78 -22.45
N LYS A 72 -2.85 10.81 -22.79
CA LYS A 72 -2.70 9.54 -22.07
C LYS A 72 -2.56 9.71 -20.55
N LEU A 73 -1.74 10.65 -20.09
CA LEU A 73 -1.55 10.90 -18.65
C LEU A 73 -2.88 11.22 -17.95
N ALA A 74 -3.71 12.08 -18.56
CA ALA A 74 -5.01 12.45 -18.00
C ALA A 74 -5.99 11.26 -17.99
N ILE A 75 -5.89 10.36 -18.97
CA ILE A 75 -6.67 9.11 -19.00
C ILE A 75 -6.23 8.20 -17.85
N ASP A 76 -4.94 7.95 -17.74
CA ASP A 76 -4.36 6.96 -16.82
C ASP A 76 -4.59 7.35 -15.34
N THR A 77 -4.53 8.65 -15.00
CA THR A 77 -4.69 9.13 -13.61
C THR A 77 -6.13 9.50 -13.23
N PHE A 78 -7.06 9.60 -14.18
CA PHE A 78 -8.41 10.11 -13.94
C PHE A 78 -9.11 9.46 -12.74
N THR A 79 -9.14 8.13 -12.69
CA THR A 79 -9.85 7.44 -11.60
C THR A 79 -9.08 7.53 -10.30
N GLU A 80 -7.75 7.65 -10.34
CA GLU A 80 -6.92 7.88 -9.14
C GLU A 80 -7.28 9.22 -8.49
N GLU A 81 -7.37 10.27 -9.29
CA GLU A 81 -7.81 11.59 -8.84
C GLU A 81 -9.25 11.53 -8.32
N LEU A 82 -10.17 10.88 -9.04
CA LEU A 82 -11.56 10.73 -8.60
C LEU A 82 -11.68 10.02 -7.24
N ILE A 83 -10.86 9.00 -6.98
CA ILE A 83 -10.84 8.28 -5.69
C ILE A 83 -10.34 9.20 -4.56
N ARG A 84 -9.40 10.10 -4.89
CA ARG A 84 -8.82 11.06 -3.95
C ARG A 84 -9.68 12.31 -3.74
N VAL A 85 -10.77 12.47 -4.50
CA VAL A 85 -11.76 13.53 -4.25
C VAL A 85 -12.60 13.18 -3.01
N GLY A 86 -12.52 14.07 -2.00
CA GLY A 86 -13.44 14.09 -0.86
C GLY A 86 -12.92 13.46 0.43
N SER A 87 -13.84 13.05 1.30
CA SER A 87 -13.54 12.66 2.69
C SER A 87 -12.73 11.37 2.83
N SER A 88 -12.72 10.51 1.81
CA SER A 88 -11.93 9.27 1.84
C SER A 88 -10.42 9.56 1.87
N ALA A 89 -9.95 10.56 1.12
CA ALA A 89 -8.55 10.99 1.14
C ALA A 89 -8.16 11.60 2.49
N ILE A 90 -9.02 12.45 3.06
CA ILE A 90 -8.79 13.04 4.39
C ILE A 90 -8.71 11.93 5.45
N LEU A 91 -9.63 10.96 5.40
CA LEU A 91 -9.61 9.83 6.32
C LEU A 91 -8.33 8.99 6.16
N SER A 92 -7.88 8.75 4.92
CA SER A 92 -6.61 8.06 4.63
C SER A 92 -5.42 8.77 5.30
N ILE A 93 -5.34 10.10 5.14
CA ILE A 93 -4.28 10.93 5.73
C ILE A 93 -4.32 10.86 7.26
N LEU A 94 -5.51 10.99 7.86
CA LEU A 94 -5.67 10.93 9.32
C LEU A 94 -5.25 9.57 9.87
N ILE A 95 -5.71 8.47 9.25
CA ILE A 95 -5.31 7.12 9.67
C ILE A 95 -3.80 6.95 9.59
N ASN A 96 -3.19 7.39 8.49
CA ASN A 96 -1.74 7.33 8.30
C ASN A 96 -0.96 8.11 9.36
N HIS A 97 -1.50 9.25 9.82
CA HIS A 97 -0.92 10.02 10.91
C HIS A 97 -0.97 9.30 12.27
N PHE A 98 -2.07 8.59 12.56
CA PHE A 98 -2.22 7.86 13.81
C PHE A 98 -1.44 6.54 13.86
N ASP A 99 -1.14 5.91 12.71
CA ASP A 99 -0.55 4.56 12.67
C ASP A 99 0.78 4.45 13.45
N PRO A 100 1.78 5.37 13.26
CA PRO A 100 3.03 5.31 14.00
C PRO A 100 2.86 5.54 15.51
N ILE A 101 1.86 6.33 15.91
CA ILE A 101 1.57 6.63 17.32
C ILE A 101 1.04 5.37 18.01
N LEU A 102 0.05 4.72 17.39
CA LEU A 102 -0.54 3.49 17.92
C LEU A 102 0.45 2.32 17.89
N ARG A 103 1.28 2.22 16.86
CA ARG A 103 2.38 1.23 16.78
C ARG A 103 3.46 1.42 17.85
N LYS A 104 3.73 2.64 18.32
CA LYS A 104 4.64 2.85 19.47
C LYS A 104 4.00 2.44 20.79
N ALA A 105 2.68 2.60 20.90
CA ALA A 105 1.91 2.22 22.08
C ALA A 105 1.63 0.70 22.17
N THR A 106 1.97 -0.07 21.14
CA THR A 106 1.61 -1.49 21.00
C THR A 106 2.78 -2.29 20.44
N ASN A 107 3.01 -3.52 20.89
CA ASN A 107 4.13 -4.34 20.39
C ASN A 107 3.76 -5.05 19.07
N LEU A 108 3.40 -4.27 18.04
CA LEU A 108 2.95 -4.78 16.74
C LEU A 108 4.13 -5.17 15.84
N GLY A 109 3.86 -6.10 14.91
CA GLY A 109 4.86 -6.58 13.95
C GLY A 109 5.43 -5.45 13.07
N CYS A 110 6.62 -5.69 12.53
CA CYS A 110 7.45 -4.70 11.85
C CYS A 110 6.89 -4.22 10.50
N TRP A 111 5.78 -4.77 10.02
CA TRP A 111 5.27 -4.51 8.67
C TRP A 111 3.86 -3.95 8.66
N GLN A 112 3.59 -3.10 7.68
CA GLN A 112 2.25 -2.75 7.21
C GLN A 112 2.19 -3.05 5.72
N VAL A 113 1.27 -3.93 5.33
CA VAL A 113 1.10 -4.33 3.93
C VAL A 113 0.02 -3.44 3.31
N ILE A 114 0.40 -2.69 2.28
CA ILE A 114 -0.46 -1.75 1.53
C ILE A 114 -1.03 -2.41 0.28
N SER A 115 -0.21 -3.23 -0.39
CA SER A 115 -0.60 -4.04 -1.54
C SER A 115 -0.10 -5.48 -1.32
N PRO A 116 -1.01 -6.44 -1.07
CA PRO A 116 -0.67 -7.78 -0.62
C PRO A 116 -0.45 -8.71 -1.82
N GLU A 117 0.72 -8.63 -2.45
CA GLU A 117 1.09 -9.52 -3.55
C GLU A 117 2.29 -10.39 -3.14
N GLU A 118 2.20 -11.70 -3.36
CA GLU A 118 3.31 -12.62 -3.15
C GLU A 118 4.19 -12.63 -4.39
N VAL A 119 5.46 -12.25 -4.22
CA VAL A 119 6.36 -12.02 -5.35
C VAL A 119 7.76 -12.53 -5.05
N SER A 120 8.55 -12.72 -6.09
CA SER A 120 9.99 -12.97 -5.94
C SER A 120 10.74 -12.15 -6.98
N GLY A 121 11.88 -11.59 -6.59
CA GLY A 121 12.65 -10.69 -7.44
C GLY A 121 14.02 -10.35 -6.87
N PHE A 122 14.78 -9.58 -7.63
CA PHE A 122 16.11 -9.11 -7.24
C PHE A 122 16.01 -7.78 -6.51
N VAL A 123 16.71 -7.66 -5.38
CA VAL A 123 16.73 -6.42 -4.59
C VAL A 123 17.51 -5.33 -5.32
N THR A 124 16.93 -4.14 -5.34
CA THR A 124 17.60 -2.88 -5.72
C THR A 124 17.26 -1.79 -4.71
N SER A 125 18.29 -1.27 -4.05
CA SER A 125 18.19 -0.25 -3.03
C SER A 125 18.35 1.14 -3.63
N VAL A 126 17.44 2.03 -3.24
CA VAL A 126 17.44 3.43 -3.70
C VAL A 126 17.22 4.35 -2.52
N ASN A 127 17.75 5.58 -2.61
CA ASN A 127 17.46 6.57 -1.58
C ASN A 127 16.01 7.03 -1.67
N GLU A 128 15.58 7.43 -2.87
CA GLU A 128 14.23 7.93 -3.12
C GLU A 128 13.63 7.24 -4.33
N LEU A 129 12.36 6.84 -4.25
CA LEU A 129 11.66 6.22 -5.38
C LEU A 129 11.60 7.15 -6.60
N SER A 130 11.55 8.45 -6.36
CA SER A 130 11.50 9.50 -7.38
C SER A 130 12.65 9.41 -8.40
N THR A 131 13.83 8.94 -7.97
CA THR A 131 15.05 8.86 -8.78
C THR A 131 15.03 7.78 -9.87
N ILE A 132 14.07 6.86 -9.82
CA ILE A 132 14.01 5.71 -10.74
C ILE A 132 12.72 5.64 -11.56
N GLN A 133 11.82 6.62 -11.46
CA GLN A 133 10.49 6.58 -12.08
C GLN A 133 10.50 6.31 -13.61
N ASN A 134 11.56 6.75 -14.30
CA ASN A 134 11.71 6.59 -15.76
C ASN A 134 12.50 5.34 -16.17
N LYS A 135 12.83 4.43 -15.23
CA LYS A 135 13.59 3.21 -15.53
C LYS A 135 12.64 2.09 -15.96
N VAL A 136 13.19 1.14 -16.73
CA VAL A 136 12.53 -0.12 -17.06
C VAL A 136 13.44 -1.26 -16.63
N TYR A 137 12.95 -2.14 -15.77
CA TYR A 137 13.71 -3.27 -15.26
C TYR A 137 13.37 -4.53 -16.06
N ARG A 138 14.39 -5.13 -16.69
CA ARG A 138 14.21 -6.34 -17.51
C ARG A 138 14.01 -7.64 -16.71
N LYS A 139 14.20 -7.57 -15.40
CA LYS A 139 14.03 -8.69 -14.46
C LYS A 139 13.13 -8.25 -13.32
N PRO A 140 12.37 -9.17 -12.70
CA PRO A 140 11.54 -8.85 -11.54
C PRO A 140 12.39 -8.18 -10.45
N THR A 141 12.09 -6.92 -10.16
CA THR A 141 12.90 -6.09 -9.25
C THR A 141 12.10 -5.74 -8.00
N ILE A 142 12.74 -5.90 -6.85
CA ILE A 142 12.20 -5.51 -5.55
C ILE A 142 12.95 -4.26 -5.11
N ILE A 143 12.24 -3.14 -5.08
CA ILE A 143 12.80 -1.86 -4.67
C ILE A 143 12.78 -1.75 -3.15
N VAL A 144 13.92 -1.43 -2.56
CA VAL A 144 14.05 -1.05 -1.15
C VAL A 144 14.37 0.45 -1.11
N ALA A 145 13.34 1.28 -0.89
CA ALA A 145 13.45 2.73 -0.94
C ALA A 145 13.42 3.34 0.47
N LYS A 146 14.31 4.29 0.77
CA LYS A 146 14.27 5.01 2.06
C LYS A 146 13.18 6.07 2.09
N ARG A 147 12.91 6.70 0.94
CA ARG A 147 12.01 7.84 0.82
C ARG A 147 10.98 7.64 -0.28
N ILE A 148 9.72 7.91 0.05
CA ILE A 148 8.55 7.90 -0.84
C ILE A 148 7.63 9.06 -0.45
N ALA A 149 7.39 9.98 -1.38
CA ALA A 149 6.51 11.14 -1.23
C ALA A 149 5.02 10.77 -1.35
N GLY A 150 4.69 9.77 -2.16
CA GLY A 150 3.35 9.23 -2.35
C GLY A 150 2.75 9.48 -3.74
N ASP A 151 3.32 10.37 -4.53
CA ASP A 151 2.85 10.74 -5.88
C ASP A 151 3.66 10.08 -7.00
N GLU A 152 4.68 9.29 -6.65
CA GLU A 152 5.58 8.68 -7.62
C GLU A 152 4.94 7.58 -8.48
N GLU A 153 5.49 7.41 -9.67
CA GLU A 153 5.26 6.25 -10.53
C GLU A 153 6.09 5.05 -10.09
N ILE A 154 5.51 3.86 -10.22
CA ILE A 154 6.21 2.59 -10.00
C ILE A 154 6.80 2.14 -11.35
N PRO A 155 8.14 2.02 -11.47
CA PRO A 155 8.79 1.66 -12.72
C PRO A 155 8.37 0.28 -13.25
N GLU A 156 8.38 0.12 -14.58
CA GLU A 156 8.09 -1.17 -15.20
C GLU A 156 9.11 -2.25 -14.80
N GLY A 157 8.63 -3.47 -14.55
CA GLY A 157 9.43 -4.59 -14.07
C GLY A 157 9.67 -4.62 -12.56
N VAL A 158 9.23 -3.60 -11.83
CA VAL A 158 9.17 -3.62 -10.35
C VAL A 158 8.01 -4.50 -9.90
N VAL A 159 8.31 -5.49 -9.06
CA VAL A 159 7.32 -6.43 -8.50
C VAL A 159 7.06 -6.19 -7.01
N ALA A 160 7.97 -5.50 -6.31
CA ALA A 160 7.70 -5.00 -4.98
C ALA A 160 8.37 -3.65 -4.71
N VAL A 161 7.77 -2.88 -3.81
CA VAL A 161 8.37 -1.70 -3.18
C VAL A 161 8.31 -1.91 -1.66
N LEU A 162 9.44 -1.78 -0.97
CA LEU A 162 9.57 -1.86 0.48
C LEU A 162 10.18 -0.55 0.96
N THR A 163 9.55 0.09 1.95
CA THR A 163 9.97 1.42 2.40
C THR A 163 9.93 1.56 3.91
N THR A 164 10.65 2.53 4.48
CA THR A 164 10.45 2.98 5.87
C THR A 164 9.42 4.09 5.99
N ASP A 165 9.10 4.79 4.90
CA ASP A 165 8.07 5.82 4.90
C ASP A 165 6.66 5.17 4.96
N THR A 166 5.70 5.90 5.53
CA THR A 166 4.30 5.50 5.64
C THR A 166 3.46 6.32 4.65
N PRO A 167 3.39 5.95 3.37
CA PRO A 167 2.50 6.62 2.43
C PRO A 167 1.05 6.28 2.76
N ASP A 168 0.16 7.24 2.60
CA ASP A 168 -1.25 7.02 2.92
C ASP A 168 -1.85 5.95 1.98
N VAL A 169 -2.86 5.22 2.46
CA VAL A 169 -3.43 4.08 1.73
C VAL A 169 -4.05 4.50 0.39
N LEU A 170 -4.41 5.77 0.21
CA LEU A 170 -4.95 6.34 -1.02
C LEU A 170 -3.97 7.26 -1.77
N SER A 171 -2.68 7.29 -1.40
CA SER A 171 -1.63 7.93 -2.21
C SER A 171 -1.56 7.30 -3.59
N HIS A 172 -1.01 8.02 -4.57
CA HIS A 172 -0.92 7.50 -5.94
C HIS A 172 -0.11 6.21 -6.00
N VAL A 173 1.06 6.20 -5.37
CA VAL A 173 1.91 5.00 -5.32
C VAL A 173 1.18 3.82 -4.69
N SER A 174 0.37 4.04 -3.63
CA SER A 174 -0.45 2.99 -3.01
C SER A 174 -1.56 2.47 -3.93
N ILE A 175 -2.26 3.36 -4.64
CA ILE A 175 -3.31 3.00 -5.60
C ILE A 175 -2.71 2.21 -6.76
N ARG A 176 -1.62 2.71 -7.34
CA ARG A 176 -0.90 2.09 -8.47
C ARG A 176 -0.34 0.73 -8.10
N ALA A 177 0.26 0.59 -6.92
CA ALA A 177 0.77 -0.69 -6.46
C ALA A 177 -0.34 -1.77 -6.47
N ARG A 178 -1.52 -1.43 -5.97
CA ARG A 178 -2.68 -2.35 -5.94
C ARG A 178 -3.26 -2.63 -7.31
N ASN A 179 -3.33 -1.62 -8.17
CA ASN A 179 -3.89 -1.77 -9.52
C ASN A 179 -2.96 -2.61 -10.41
N ASN A 180 -1.65 -2.41 -10.28
CA ASN A 180 -0.61 -3.05 -11.08
C ASN A 180 -0.06 -4.34 -10.46
N LYS A 181 -0.65 -4.83 -9.36
CA LYS A 181 -0.25 -6.09 -8.72
C LYS A 181 1.23 -6.10 -8.29
N VAL A 182 1.68 -4.96 -7.76
CA VAL A 182 2.98 -4.78 -7.15
C VAL A 182 2.84 -4.90 -5.64
N CYS A 183 3.67 -5.73 -5.00
CA CYS A 183 3.72 -5.83 -3.54
C CYS A 183 4.20 -4.50 -2.96
N PHE A 184 3.49 -3.95 -1.98
CA PHE A 184 3.89 -2.68 -1.37
C PHE A 184 3.71 -2.73 0.13
N ALA A 185 4.78 -2.44 0.87
CA ALA A 185 4.76 -2.49 2.33
C ALA A 185 5.72 -1.50 2.98
N THR A 186 5.31 -1.03 4.16
CA THR A 186 6.14 -0.22 5.05
C THR A 186 6.77 -1.09 6.13
N CYS A 187 8.07 -0.94 6.33
CA CYS A 187 8.87 -1.55 7.39
C CYS A 187 9.14 -0.52 8.50
N PHE A 188 8.70 -0.82 9.72
CA PHE A 188 8.91 0.01 10.90
C PHE A 188 10.16 -0.36 11.70
N ASP A 189 10.83 -1.47 11.33
CA ASP A 189 12.04 -1.94 12.00
C ASP A 189 13.27 -1.58 11.15
N GLN A 190 14.09 -0.67 11.68
CA GLN A 190 15.28 -0.19 11.01
C GLN A 190 16.31 -1.31 10.75
N ASN A 191 16.42 -2.29 11.64
CA ASN A 191 17.39 -3.38 11.47
C ASN A 191 16.96 -4.30 10.33
N VAL A 192 15.67 -4.65 10.28
CA VAL A 192 15.09 -5.43 9.18
C VAL A 192 15.26 -4.70 7.85
N PHE A 193 14.98 -3.39 7.83
CA PHE A 193 15.15 -2.58 6.63
C PHE A 193 16.61 -2.48 6.17
N MET A 194 17.56 -2.29 7.10
CA MET A 194 18.99 -2.24 6.78
C MET A 194 19.52 -3.58 6.26
N ASP A 195 19.07 -4.70 6.83
CA ASP A 195 19.39 -6.04 6.34
C ASP A 195 18.83 -6.29 4.93
N LEU A 196 17.63 -5.80 4.62
CA LEU A 196 17.08 -5.84 3.26
C LEU A 196 17.89 -4.97 2.29
N SER A 197 18.26 -3.76 2.70
CA SER A 197 19.09 -2.86 1.90
C SER A 197 20.47 -3.47 1.60
N GLY A 198 21.04 -4.22 2.55
CA GLY A 198 22.29 -4.96 2.36
C GLY A 198 22.21 -6.17 1.42
N LYS A 199 21.02 -6.51 0.90
CA LYS A 199 20.81 -7.63 -0.04
C LYS A 199 20.80 -7.19 -1.51
N GLU A 200 21.33 -6.02 -1.84
CA GLU A 200 21.50 -5.53 -3.22
C GLU A 200 21.91 -6.64 -4.20
N GLY A 201 21.16 -6.77 -5.29
CA GLY A 201 21.40 -7.76 -6.33
C GLY A 201 21.02 -9.21 -5.99
N LYS A 202 20.69 -9.54 -4.73
CA LYS A 202 20.25 -10.88 -4.33
C LYS A 202 18.78 -11.10 -4.66
N ALA A 203 18.41 -12.34 -4.93
CA ALA A 203 17.02 -12.73 -5.11
C ALA A 203 16.35 -13.02 -3.76
N ILE A 204 15.17 -12.45 -3.54
CA ILE A 204 14.32 -12.72 -2.39
C ILE A 204 12.90 -13.09 -2.83
N SER A 205 12.20 -13.83 -1.98
CA SER A 205 10.78 -14.14 -2.08
C SER A 205 10.04 -13.52 -0.91
N ILE A 206 8.95 -12.83 -1.21
CA ILE A 206 8.03 -12.22 -0.26
C ILE A 206 6.75 -13.06 -0.25
N ARG A 207 6.39 -13.60 0.90
CA ARG A 207 5.12 -14.27 1.14
C ARG A 207 4.32 -13.56 2.21
N LEU A 208 3.01 -13.63 2.10
CA LEU A 208 2.10 -12.94 3.01
C LEU A 208 1.83 -13.81 4.24
N LEU A 209 1.90 -13.17 5.39
CA LEU A 209 1.25 -13.62 6.62
C LEU A 209 0.10 -12.65 6.91
N PRO A 210 -0.89 -13.03 7.74
CA PRO A 210 -2.08 -12.21 7.99
C PRO A 210 -1.80 -10.75 8.36
N THR A 211 -0.69 -10.45 9.03
CA THR A 211 -0.27 -9.10 9.44
C THR A 211 1.23 -8.85 9.23
N ASN A 212 1.91 -9.69 8.46
CA ASN A 212 3.37 -9.66 8.37
C ASN A 212 3.85 -10.13 6.99
N LEU A 213 5.12 -9.89 6.66
CA LEU A 213 5.78 -10.44 5.49
C LEU A 213 6.81 -11.48 5.92
N MET A 214 6.79 -12.64 5.28
CA MET A 214 7.92 -13.55 5.30
C MET A 214 8.81 -13.27 4.10
N ILE A 215 10.03 -12.81 4.37
CA ILE A 215 11.04 -12.58 3.34
C ILE A 215 12.11 -13.66 3.46
N ARG A 216 12.39 -14.35 2.36
CA ARG A 216 13.41 -15.41 2.29
C ARG A 216 14.36 -15.16 1.12
N LEU A 217 15.65 -15.42 1.32
CA LEU A 217 16.62 -15.49 0.22
C LEU A 217 16.28 -16.70 -0.66
N VAL A 218 16.41 -16.52 -1.97
CA VAL A 218 16.20 -17.59 -2.95
C VAL A 218 17.45 -17.72 -3.80
N GLN A 219 17.93 -18.95 -3.98
CA GLN A 219 19.13 -19.21 -4.78
C GLN A 219 18.84 -19.16 -6.30
N ASN A 220 17.60 -19.46 -6.71
CA ASN A 220 17.14 -19.38 -8.10
C ASN A 220 15.70 -18.82 -8.13
N LEU A 221 15.47 -17.72 -8.86
CA LEU A 221 14.10 -17.29 -9.15
C LEU A 221 13.48 -18.25 -10.16
N PRO A 222 12.28 -18.80 -9.89
CA PRO A 222 11.55 -19.46 -10.96
C PRO A 222 11.35 -18.44 -12.08
N ILE A 223 11.72 -18.83 -13.30
CA ILE A 223 11.48 -18.03 -14.50
C ILE A 223 9.95 -17.97 -14.64
N LEU A 224 9.34 -16.90 -14.15
CA LEU A 224 7.94 -16.59 -14.46
C LEU A 224 7.90 -16.31 -15.97
N LYS A 225 7.33 -17.25 -16.73
CA LYS A 225 6.97 -17.02 -18.13
C LYS A 225 5.90 -15.93 -18.13
N PHE A 226 6.26 -14.76 -18.64
CA PHE A 226 5.31 -13.71 -19.01
C PHE A 226 4.45 -14.18 -20.18
#